data_AF-A0A969KKP3-F1
#
_entry.id   AF-A0A969KKP3-F1
#
_cell.length_a   1.000
_cell.length_b   1.000
_cell.length_c   1.000
_cell.angle_alpha   90.00
_cell.angle_beta   90.00
_cell.angle_gamma   90.00
#
_symmetry.space_group_name_H-M   'P 1'
#
loop_
_entity.id
_entity.type
_entity.pdbx_description
1 polymer ?
#
loop_
_entity_poly.entity_id
_entity_poly.type
_entity_poly.pdbx_seq_one_letter_code
_entity_poly.pdbx_strand_id
1 'polypeptide(L)'
;MTQQLARALLLSPEERAQRTYTRKSREIILAAEITRRYSKDEILELYLNEIYYGNLAYGIEAAAETYFGKTAKDLTLAEAAFLAGLPQSPAVYDIYTNPDVTLIRQQQVLVLMFELSQREGCITVSNSDTPICVDPIAATEAANQIKTYQFIPPNFGAKYPHWVNFIRAELEKLYDAQTIYRSGFVVYTTIDPVLQDRAQELVTTQVASMVDNNTKMVHWLHCNLLPGKLLQ
;
A
#
# COMPACT_ATOMS: atom_id res chain seq x y z
N MET A 1 11.86 11.75 6.93
CA MET A 1 11.05 11.99 5.72
C MET A 1 11.82 12.76 4.64
N THR A 2 12.42 13.93 4.95
CA THR A 2 13.12 14.78 3.97
C THR A 2 14.24 14.08 3.18
N GLN A 3 14.98 13.13 3.79
CA GLN A 3 15.96 12.33 3.05
C GLN A 3 15.31 11.40 2.01
N GLN A 4 14.15 10.83 2.32
CA GLN A 4 13.41 9.98 1.37
C GLN A 4 12.87 10.84 0.22
N LEU A 5 12.36 12.03 0.52
CA LEU A 5 11.93 13.01 -0.47
C LEU A 5 13.10 13.44 -1.38
N ALA A 6 14.25 13.82 -0.78
CA ALA A 6 15.45 14.19 -1.51
C ALA A 6 15.93 13.06 -2.45
N ARG A 7 15.91 11.82 -1.96
CA ARG A 7 16.24 10.65 -2.78
C ARG A 7 15.25 10.52 -3.94
N ALA A 8 13.95 10.58 -3.68
CA ALA A 8 12.90 10.33 -4.68
C ALA A 8 12.81 11.42 -5.76
N LEU A 9 13.12 12.67 -5.45
CA LEU A 9 12.95 13.82 -6.36
C LEU A 9 14.23 14.32 -7.02
N LEU A 10 15.38 14.24 -6.32
CA LEU A 10 16.58 14.98 -6.73
C LEU A 10 17.76 14.08 -7.16
N LEU A 11 17.67 12.77 -6.94
CA LEU A 11 18.69 11.83 -7.42
C LEU A 11 18.24 11.16 -8.72
N SER A 12 19.17 11.06 -9.67
CA SER A 12 18.92 10.33 -10.91
C SER A 12 18.56 8.86 -10.64
N PRO A 13 17.78 8.20 -11.51
CA PRO A 13 17.50 6.77 -11.42
C PRO A 13 18.74 5.91 -11.15
N GLU A 14 19.83 6.18 -11.85
CA GLU A 14 21.10 5.47 -11.74
C GLU A 14 21.72 5.66 -10.35
N GLU A 15 21.73 6.91 -9.85
CA GLU A 15 22.26 7.22 -8.53
C GLU A 15 21.42 6.61 -7.41
N ARG A 16 20.08 6.61 -7.56
CA ARG A 16 19.17 6.02 -6.57
C ARG A 16 19.41 4.53 -6.35
N ALA A 17 19.70 3.80 -7.43
CA ALA A 17 19.96 2.37 -7.40
C ALA A 17 21.31 2.00 -6.75
N GLN A 18 22.24 2.94 -6.60
CA GLN A 18 23.56 2.68 -6.02
C GLN A 18 23.51 2.55 -4.50
N ARG A 19 24.09 1.49 -3.93
CA ARG A 19 24.24 1.34 -2.48
C ARG A 19 25.60 1.83 -2.00
N THR A 20 25.91 3.11 -2.22
CA THR A 20 27.22 3.72 -1.88
C THR A 20 27.11 4.78 -0.77
N TYR A 21 28.22 4.98 -0.03
CA TYR A 21 28.34 6.06 0.96
C TYR A 21 28.24 7.45 0.31
N THR A 22 28.78 7.62 -0.90
CA THR A 22 28.72 8.88 -1.66
C THR A 22 27.29 9.28 -2.01
N ARG A 23 26.46 8.33 -2.44
CA ARG A 23 25.03 8.60 -2.64
C ARG A 23 24.38 9.05 -1.33
N LYS A 24 24.69 8.36 -0.22
CA LYS A 24 24.10 8.68 1.08
C LYS A 24 24.50 10.07 1.59
N SER A 25 25.75 10.51 1.36
CA SER A 25 26.17 11.87 1.71
C SER A 25 25.46 12.93 0.87
N ARG A 26 25.23 12.67 -0.44
CA ARG A 26 24.42 13.56 -1.28
C ARG A 26 22.98 13.66 -0.81
N GLU A 27 22.33 12.55 -0.43
CA GLU A 27 20.99 12.61 0.17
C GLU A 27 20.93 13.50 1.40
N ILE A 28 21.94 13.42 2.27
CA ILE A 28 22.00 14.24 3.50
C ILE A 28 22.13 15.72 3.15
N ILE A 29 23.03 16.07 2.22
CA ILE A 29 23.24 17.47 1.79
C ILE A 29 21.97 18.02 1.13
N LEU A 30 21.35 17.26 0.22
CA LEU A 30 20.13 17.67 -0.46
C LEU A 30 18.95 17.80 0.53
N ALA A 31 18.81 16.88 1.48
CA ALA A 31 17.78 16.98 2.51
C ALA A 31 17.97 18.19 3.43
N ALA A 32 19.22 18.53 3.76
CA ALA A 32 19.54 19.74 4.52
C ALA A 32 19.14 20.99 3.72
N GLU A 33 19.43 21.04 2.42
CA GLU A 33 19.06 22.16 1.56
C GLU A 33 17.54 22.31 1.40
N ILE A 34 16.80 21.20 1.23
CA ILE A 34 15.33 21.21 1.23
C ILE A 34 14.81 21.78 2.56
N THR A 35 15.32 21.31 3.70
CA THR A 35 14.89 21.78 5.03
C THR A 35 15.20 23.26 5.27
N ARG A 36 16.19 23.83 4.57
CA ARG A 36 16.50 25.27 4.64
C ARG A 36 15.58 26.12 3.79
N ARG A 37 15.02 25.57 2.70
CA ARG A 37 14.22 26.31 1.72
C ARG A 37 12.71 26.16 1.91
N TYR A 38 12.27 25.04 2.47
CA TYR A 38 10.86 24.69 2.63
C TYR A 38 10.53 24.47 4.10
N SER A 39 9.33 24.90 4.49
CA SER A 39 8.72 24.60 5.78
C SER A 39 8.43 23.10 5.93
N LYS A 40 8.17 22.66 7.16
CA LYS A 40 7.80 21.26 7.42
C LYS A 40 6.53 20.84 6.69
N ASP A 41 5.58 21.76 6.54
CA ASP A 41 4.30 21.51 5.89
C ASP A 41 4.47 21.35 4.38
N GLU A 42 5.25 22.23 3.73
CA GLU A 42 5.60 22.07 2.31
C GLU A 42 6.36 20.77 2.04
N ILE A 43 7.28 20.38 2.93
CA ILE A 43 8.01 19.10 2.80
C ILE A 43 7.06 17.92 2.93
N LEU A 44 6.07 18.00 3.83
CA LEU A 44 5.05 16.97 4.00
C LEU A 44 4.14 16.89 2.78
N GLU A 45 3.68 18.03 2.26
CA GLU A 45 2.87 18.10 1.04
C GLU A 45 3.60 17.46 -0.15
N LEU A 46 4.85 17.86 -0.40
CA LEU A 46 5.68 17.27 -1.45
C LEU A 46 5.86 15.76 -1.24
N TYR A 47 6.08 15.31 0.00
CA TYR A 47 6.19 13.89 0.30
C TYR A 47 4.89 13.14 -0.01
N LEU A 48 3.74 13.66 0.46
CA LEU A 48 2.44 13.01 0.30
C LEU A 48 2.00 12.96 -1.16
N ASN A 49 2.36 13.93 -2.00
CA ASN A 49 2.01 13.95 -3.42
C ASN A 49 2.90 13.04 -4.27
N GLU A 50 4.09 12.70 -3.79
CA GLU A 50 5.09 12.02 -4.61
C GLU A 50 5.25 10.54 -4.23
N ILE A 51 4.99 10.19 -2.98
CA ILE A 51 5.27 8.83 -2.51
C ILE A 51 4.36 7.79 -3.18
N TYR A 52 4.96 6.67 -3.59
CA TYR A 52 4.21 5.52 -4.12
C TYR A 52 3.55 4.70 -3.00
N TYR A 53 2.25 4.46 -3.13
CA TYR A 53 1.41 3.71 -2.17
C TYR A 53 1.12 2.26 -2.57
N GLY A 54 1.54 1.84 -3.77
CA GLY A 54 1.15 0.55 -4.34
C GLY A 54 0.06 0.71 -5.39
N ASN A 55 -0.18 -0.34 -6.18
CA ASN A 55 -1.29 -0.37 -7.15
C ASN A 55 -1.37 0.88 -8.05
N LEU A 56 -0.23 1.31 -8.61
CA LEU A 56 -0.12 2.50 -9.47
C LEU A 56 -0.57 3.83 -8.83
N ALA A 57 -0.84 3.86 -7.53
CA ALA A 57 -1.20 5.05 -6.80
C ALA A 57 0.07 5.82 -6.36
N TYR A 58 0.34 6.92 -7.06
CA TYR A 58 1.36 7.90 -6.68
C TYR A 58 0.69 9.13 -6.10
N GLY A 59 1.07 9.46 -4.87
CA GLY A 59 0.44 10.54 -4.14
C GLY A 59 -0.79 10.09 -3.35
N ILE A 60 -1.06 10.80 -2.26
CA ILE A 60 -2.09 10.45 -1.28
C ILE A 60 -3.50 10.54 -1.88
N GLU A 61 -3.75 11.49 -2.78
CA GLU A 61 -5.05 11.66 -3.44
C GLU A 61 -5.37 10.46 -4.33
N ALA A 62 -4.43 10.08 -5.21
CA ALA A 62 -4.58 8.90 -6.07
C ALA A 62 -4.73 7.62 -5.24
N ALA A 63 -4.06 7.54 -4.08
CA ALA A 63 -4.20 6.39 -3.18
C ALA A 63 -5.59 6.36 -2.51
N ALA A 64 -6.10 7.48 -2.04
CA ALA A 64 -7.45 7.57 -1.49
C ALA A 64 -8.52 7.14 -2.50
N GLU A 65 -8.39 7.58 -3.76
CA GLU A 65 -9.27 7.15 -4.84
C GLU A 65 -9.12 5.65 -5.16
N THR A 66 -7.89 5.16 -5.26
CA THR A 66 -7.60 3.77 -5.64
C THR A 66 -8.12 2.77 -4.61
N TYR A 67 -7.90 3.03 -3.32
CA TYR A 67 -8.24 2.08 -2.25
C TYR A 67 -9.66 2.29 -1.70
N PHE A 68 -10.17 3.52 -1.69
CA PHE A 68 -11.42 3.87 -1.00
C PHE A 68 -12.44 4.62 -1.87
N GLY A 69 -12.09 4.98 -3.12
CA GLY A 69 -12.99 5.66 -4.04
C GLY A 69 -13.38 7.07 -3.61
N LYS A 70 -12.51 7.78 -2.88
CA LYS A 70 -12.79 9.12 -2.36
C LYS A 70 -11.55 10.01 -2.25
N THR A 71 -11.78 11.28 -1.97
CA THR A 71 -10.71 12.29 -1.84
C THR A 71 -9.93 12.14 -0.54
N ALA A 72 -8.65 12.52 -0.52
CA ALA A 72 -7.79 12.34 0.66
C ALA A 72 -8.26 13.12 1.89
N LYS A 73 -8.92 14.27 1.68
CA LYS A 73 -9.50 15.07 2.79
C LYS A 73 -10.66 14.37 3.51
N ASP A 74 -11.32 13.40 2.85
CA ASP A 74 -12.49 12.69 3.38
C ASP A 74 -12.12 11.31 3.97
N LEU A 75 -10.82 11.05 4.15
CA LEU A 75 -10.31 9.84 4.78
C LEU A 75 -10.65 9.82 6.27
N THR A 76 -11.10 8.66 6.75
CA THR A 76 -11.27 8.41 8.18
C THR A 76 -9.91 8.08 8.82
N LEU A 77 -9.86 8.09 10.16
CA LEU A 77 -8.68 7.62 10.91
C LEU A 77 -8.21 6.23 10.44
N ALA A 78 -9.17 5.32 10.18
CA ALA A 78 -8.91 3.96 9.76
C ALA A 78 -8.18 3.87 8.42
N GLU A 79 -8.66 4.64 7.45
CA GLU A 79 -8.15 4.66 6.07
C GLU A 79 -6.86 5.47 5.97
N ALA A 80 -6.75 6.58 6.71
CA ALA A 80 -5.52 7.34 6.83
C ALA A 80 -4.40 6.49 7.45
N ALA A 81 -4.70 5.73 8.51
CA ALA A 81 -3.73 4.80 9.11
C ALA A 81 -3.35 3.67 8.16
N PHE A 82 -4.30 3.17 7.36
CA PHE A 82 -4.03 2.19 6.31
C PHE A 82 -3.05 2.75 5.28
N LEU A 83 -3.34 3.90 4.67
CA LEU A 83 -2.49 4.52 3.66
C LEU A 83 -1.12 4.91 4.20
N ALA A 84 -1.04 5.42 5.44
CA ALA A 84 0.23 5.76 6.08
C ALA A 84 1.16 4.53 6.28
N GLY A 85 0.59 3.32 6.33
CA GLY A 85 1.33 2.08 6.47
C GLY A 85 2.01 1.58 5.19
N LEU A 86 1.44 1.88 4.02
CA LEU A 86 1.82 1.26 2.74
C LEU A 86 3.20 1.66 2.19
N PRO A 87 3.60 2.95 2.20
CA PRO A 87 4.81 3.41 1.53
C PRO A 87 6.13 2.73 1.94
N GLN A 88 6.17 2.12 3.12
CA GLN A 88 7.36 1.42 3.61
C GLN A 88 7.74 0.24 2.71
N SER A 89 6.77 -0.55 2.24
CA SER A 89 7.00 -1.65 1.30
C SER A 89 5.69 -1.94 0.54
N PRO A 90 5.40 -1.18 -0.51
CA PRO A 90 4.13 -1.24 -1.22
C PRO A 90 3.82 -2.61 -1.85
N ALA A 91 4.82 -3.38 -2.28
CA ALA A 91 4.59 -4.75 -2.78
C ALA A 91 4.28 -5.76 -1.67
N VAL A 92 4.77 -5.53 -0.45
CA VAL A 92 4.51 -6.40 0.71
C VAL A 92 3.17 -6.05 1.35
N TYR A 93 2.92 -4.76 1.56
CA TYR A 93 1.68 -4.24 2.14
C TYR A 93 0.62 -4.00 1.06
N ASP A 94 0.28 -5.06 0.34
CA ASP A 94 -0.77 -5.04 -0.68
C ASP A 94 -1.98 -5.83 -0.19
N ILE A 95 -3.10 -5.13 0.03
CA ILE A 95 -4.35 -5.72 0.54
C ILE A 95 -4.94 -6.77 -0.41
N TYR A 96 -4.63 -6.71 -1.70
CA TYR A 96 -5.17 -7.63 -2.71
C TYR A 96 -4.41 -8.97 -2.76
N THR A 97 -3.14 -8.99 -2.34
CA THR A 97 -2.29 -10.19 -2.38
C THR A 97 -1.86 -10.68 -1.00
N ASN A 98 -1.64 -9.78 -0.05
CA ASN A 98 -1.13 -10.03 1.30
C ASN A 98 -2.00 -9.33 2.36
N PRO A 99 -3.30 -9.66 2.48
CA PRO A 99 -4.23 -8.93 3.34
C PRO A 99 -3.81 -8.96 4.82
N ASP A 100 -3.43 -10.13 5.35
CA ASP A 100 -3.09 -10.26 6.78
C ASP A 100 -1.94 -9.35 7.20
N VAL A 101 -0.86 -9.33 6.42
CA VAL A 101 0.32 -8.50 6.69
C VAL A 101 -0.01 -7.02 6.55
N THR A 102 -0.86 -6.66 5.57
CA THR A 102 -1.32 -5.28 5.36
C THR A 102 -2.19 -4.78 6.51
N LEU A 103 -3.10 -5.62 7.02
CA LEU A 103 -3.94 -5.30 8.18
C LEU A 103 -3.11 -5.15 9.47
N ILE A 104 -2.14 -6.03 9.69
CA ILE A 104 -1.19 -5.88 10.81
C ILE A 104 -0.42 -4.56 10.70
N ARG A 105 -0.02 -4.18 9.49
CA ARG A 105 0.69 -2.91 9.28
C ARG A 105 -0.17 -1.71 9.63
N GLN A 106 -1.44 -1.71 9.26
CA GLN A 106 -2.39 -0.66 9.65
C GLN A 106 -2.58 -0.60 11.17
N GLN A 107 -2.70 -1.75 11.84
CA GLN A 107 -2.79 -1.81 13.31
C GLN A 107 -1.55 -1.23 13.98
N GLN A 108 -0.35 -1.50 13.46
CA GLN A 108 0.88 -0.89 13.97
C GLN A 108 0.86 0.63 13.88
N VAL A 109 0.36 1.19 12.77
CA VAL A 109 0.21 2.65 12.64
C VAL A 109 -0.77 3.19 13.67
N LEU A 110 -1.92 2.54 13.87
CA LEU A 110 -2.90 2.93 14.88
C LEU A 110 -2.33 2.89 16.31
N VAL A 111 -1.54 1.86 16.64
CA VAL A 111 -0.84 1.77 17.94
C VAL A 111 0.13 2.93 18.11
N LEU A 112 0.93 3.26 17.08
CA LEU A 112 1.86 4.40 17.15
C LEU A 112 1.12 5.74 17.30
N MET A 113 -0.02 5.90 16.64
CA MET A 113 -0.87 7.10 16.81
C MET A 113 -1.45 7.17 18.22
N PHE A 114 -1.95 6.07 18.75
CA PHE A 114 -2.42 5.97 20.13
C PHE A 114 -1.30 6.34 21.12
N GLU A 115 -0.13 5.71 21.03
CA GLU A 115 1.02 6.00 21.90
C GLU A 115 1.46 7.46 21.84
N LEU A 116 1.45 8.07 20.65
CA LEU A 116 1.74 9.50 20.50
C LEU A 116 0.64 10.36 21.16
N SER A 117 -0.62 10.05 20.90
CA SER A 117 -1.78 10.74 21.50
C SER A 117 -1.73 10.71 23.03
N GLN A 118 -1.37 9.57 23.63
CA GLN A 118 -1.25 9.44 25.09
C GLN A 118 -0.11 10.26 25.69
N ARG A 119 1.01 10.41 24.96
CA ARG A 119 2.17 11.19 25.44
C ARG A 119 1.96 12.69 25.33
N GLU A 120 1.33 13.15 24.25
CA GLU A 120 1.19 14.57 23.93
C GLU A 120 -0.15 15.16 24.42
N GLY A 121 -1.09 14.32 24.91
CA GLY A 121 -2.43 14.77 25.26
C GLY A 121 -3.25 15.13 24.01
N CYS A 122 -3.26 14.21 23.05
CA CYS A 122 -3.73 14.33 21.66
C CYS A 122 -2.70 14.91 20.67
N ILE A 123 -2.83 14.51 19.41
CA ILE A 123 -1.89 14.84 18.35
C ILE A 123 -2.29 16.17 17.73
N THR A 124 -1.44 17.19 17.88
CA THR A 124 -1.62 18.48 17.20
C THR A 124 -1.00 18.42 15.80
N VAL A 125 -1.72 18.90 14.79
CA VAL A 125 -1.26 18.98 13.40
C VAL A 125 -1.36 20.43 12.90
N SER A 126 -0.50 20.82 11.98
CA SER A 126 -0.39 22.21 11.49
C SER A 126 -1.62 22.69 10.70
N ASN A 127 -2.40 21.76 10.14
CA ASN A 127 -3.50 22.02 9.23
C ASN A 127 -4.90 21.85 9.87
N SER A 128 -4.99 21.67 11.19
CA SER A 128 -6.26 21.52 11.91
C SER A 128 -6.16 22.14 13.31
N ASP A 129 -7.13 22.99 13.64
CA ASP A 129 -7.25 23.60 14.97
C ASP A 129 -7.70 22.59 16.03
N THR A 130 -8.33 21.48 15.62
CA THR A 130 -8.74 20.40 16.51
C THR A 130 -7.66 19.33 16.58
N PRO A 131 -7.07 19.05 17.76
CA PRO A 131 -6.14 17.95 17.94
C PRO A 131 -6.82 16.59 17.68
N ILE A 132 -6.05 15.65 17.14
CA ILE A 132 -6.51 14.29 16.90
C ILE A 132 -6.22 13.45 18.14
N CYS A 133 -7.27 13.11 18.87
CA CYS A 133 -7.20 12.21 20.01
C CYS A 133 -7.46 10.77 19.54
N VAL A 134 -6.50 9.88 19.81
CA VAL A 134 -6.66 8.45 19.55
C VAL A 134 -6.63 7.74 20.90
N ASP A 135 -7.74 7.11 21.25
CA ASP A 135 -7.87 6.25 22.44
C ASP A 135 -7.93 4.76 22.02
N PRO A 136 -7.91 3.81 22.97
CA PRO A 136 -7.92 2.38 22.64
C PRO A 136 -9.20 1.93 21.90
N ILE A 137 -10.34 2.58 22.16
CA ILE A 137 -11.62 2.26 21.51
C ILE A 137 -11.56 2.73 20.06
N ALA A 138 -11.21 3.99 19.83
CA ALA A 138 -11.06 4.57 18.50
C ALA A 138 -10.06 3.80 17.64
N ALA A 139 -8.92 3.40 18.21
CA ALA A 139 -7.93 2.57 17.51
C ALA A 139 -8.49 1.18 17.14
N THR A 140 -9.24 0.55 18.03
CA THR A 140 -9.84 -0.77 17.79
C THR A 140 -10.95 -0.71 16.74
N GLU A 141 -11.81 0.30 16.81
CA GLU A 141 -12.87 0.55 15.83
C GLU A 141 -12.29 0.82 14.44
N ALA A 142 -11.24 1.65 14.36
CA ALA A 142 -10.53 1.93 13.12
C ALA A 142 -9.88 0.67 12.52
N ALA A 143 -9.30 -0.21 13.35
CA ALA A 143 -8.76 -1.48 12.88
C ALA A 143 -9.87 -2.40 12.32
N ASN A 144 -11.01 -2.48 13.02
CA ASN A 144 -12.14 -3.29 12.60
C ASN A 144 -12.81 -2.77 11.32
N GLN A 145 -12.87 -1.44 11.13
CA GLN A 145 -13.42 -0.82 9.93
C GLN A 145 -12.67 -1.29 8.68
N ILE A 146 -11.33 -1.31 8.69
CA ILE A 146 -10.54 -1.77 7.54
C ILE A 146 -10.62 -3.28 7.37
N LYS A 147 -10.62 -4.03 8.47
CA LYS A 147 -10.72 -5.50 8.42
C LYS A 147 -12.01 -5.99 7.74
N THR A 148 -13.11 -5.25 7.89
CA THR A 148 -14.41 -5.59 7.27
C THR A 148 -14.66 -4.84 5.95
N TYR A 149 -13.76 -3.93 5.56
CA TYR A 149 -13.89 -3.19 4.31
C TYR A 149 -13.69 -4.09 3.10
N GLN A 150 -14.54 -3.90 2.08
CA GLN A 150 -14.45 -4.64 0.83
C GLN A 150 -13.63 -3.85 -0.19
N PHE A 151 -12.35 -4.21 -0.32
CA PHE A 151 -11.47 -3.60 -1.31
C PHE A 151 -11.77 -4.12 -2.71
N ILE A 152 -11.89 -3.21 -3.67
CA ILE A 152 -12.04 -3.55 -5.09
C ILE A 152 -10.65 -3.54 -5.73
N PRO A 153 -10.18 -4.67 -6.31
CA PRO A 153 -8.89 -4.72 -6.95
C PRO A 153 -8.89 -3.85 -8.22
N PRO A 154 -7.98 -2.87 -8.33
CA PRO A 154 -7.82 -2.10 -9.54
C PRO A 154 -7.33 -3.00 -10.69
N ASN A 155 -7.92 -2.85 -11.87
CA ASN A 155 -7.56 -3.64 -13.04
C ASN A 155 -6.42 -2.97 -13.82
N PHE A 156 -5.21 -3.51 -13.68
CA PHE A 156 -4.03 -3.02 -14.41
C PHE A 156 -3.69 -3.81 -15.67
N GLY A 157 -4.55 -4.74 -16.11
CA GLY A 157 -4.34 -5.50 -17.35
C GLY A 157 -3.11 -6.41 -17.36
N ALA A 158 -2.55 -6.78 -16.20
CA ALA A 158 -1.41 -7.69 -16.13
C ALA A 158 -1.84 -9.13 -16.47
N LYS A 159 -1.22 -9.74 -17.49
CA LYS A 159 -1.50 -11.14 -17.88
C LYS A 159 -1.25 -12.14 -16.74
N TYR A 160 -0.19 -11.91 -15.95
CA TYR A 160 0.24 -12.79 -14.85
C TYR A 160 0.39 -12.01 -13.52
N PRO A 161 -0.72 -11.61 -12.88
CA PRO A 161 -0.69 -10.68 -11.74
C PRO A 161 0.13 -11.22 -10.55
N HIS A 162 -0.01 -12.51 -10.20
CA HIS A 162 0.75 -13.10 -9.10
C HIS A 162 2.26 -13.11 -9.36
N TRP A 163 2.70 -13.42 -10.58
CA TRP A 163 4.11 -13.38 -10.95
C TRP A 163 4.67 -11.96 -10.91
N VAL A 164 3.92 -10.99 -11.46
CA VAL A 164 4.31 -9.58 -11.45
C VAL A 164 4.49 -9.08 -10.01
N ASN A 165 3.57 -9.43 -9.11
CA ASN A 165 3.65 -9.03 -7.71
C ASN A 165 4.81 -9.71 -6.97
N PHE A 166 5.08 -10.99 -7.25
CA PHE A 166 6.28 -11.68 -6.74
C PHE A 166 7.57 -10.97 -7.16
N ILE A 167 7.71 -10.65 -8.44
CA ILE A 167 8.91 -9.96 -8.96
C ILE A 167 9.05 -8.56 -8.35
N ARG A 168 7.96 -7.82 -8.16
CA ARG A 168 7.97 -6.52 -7.46
C ARG A 168 8.49 -6.66 -6.03
N ALA A 169 8.01 -7.66 -5.28
CA ALA A 169 8.46 -7.91 -3.92
C ALA A 169 9.96 -8.30 -3.86
N GLU A 170 10.46 -9.07 -4.82
CA GLU A 170 11.90 -9.37 -4.90
C GLU A 170 12.73 -8.14 -5.25
N LEU A 171 12.26 -7.30 -6.18
CA LEU A 171 12.95 -6.06 -6.52
C LEU A 171 13.00 -5.11 -5.33
N GLU A 172 11.94 -5.01 -4.52
CA GLU A 172 11.90 -4.16 -3.31
C GLU A 172 12.93 -4.57 -2.23
N LYS A 173 13.40 -5.82 -2.24
CA LYS A 173 14.51 -6.26 -1.36
C LYS A 173 15.86 -5.73 -1.84
N LEU A 174 16.01 -5.58 -3.16
CA LEU A 174 17.24 -5.17 -3.83
C LEU A 174 17.34 -3.65 -4.01
N TYR A 175 16.21 -2.98 -4.18
CA TYR A 175 16.09 -1.54 -4.40
C TYR A 175 14.94 -0.99 -3.57
N ASP A 176 14.99 0.27 -3.14
CA ASP A 176 13.83 0.84 -2.46
C ASP A 176 12.67 1.04 -3.44
N ALA A 177 11.43 0.95 -2.94
CA ALA A 177 10.21 1.06 -3.74
C ALA A 177 10.20 2.31 -4.64
N GLN A 178 10.59 3.47 -4.11
CA GLN A 178 10.58 4.72 -4.88
C GLN A 178 11.56 4.70 -6.06
N THR A 179 12.65 3.93 -5.97
CA THR A 179 13.57 3.73 -7.08
C THR A 179 12.93 2.88 -8.17
N ILE A 180 12.32 1.75 -7.81
CA ILE A 180 11.76 0.78 -8.77
C ILE A 180 10.61 1.40 -9.56
N TYR A 181 9.68 2.06 -8.88
CA TYR A 181 8.43 2.47 -9.50
C TYR A 181 8.56 3.76 -10.33
N ARG A 182 9.54 4.63 -10.03
CA ARG A 182 9.75 5.90 -10.76
C ARG A 182 10.76 5.84 -11.90
N SER A 183 11.63 4.83 -11.93
CA SER A 183 12.78 4.84 -12.84
C SER A 183 12.51 4.18 -14.20
N GLY A 184 11.25 3.86 -14.52
CA GLY A 184 10.88 3.32 -15.82
C GLY A 184 11.57 2.00 -16.16
N PHE A 185 11.84 1.16 -15.16
CA PHE A 185 12.56 -0.10 -15.35
C PHE A 185 11.87 -1.00 -16.38
N VAL A 186 12.66 -1.54 -17.30
CA VAL A 186 12.27 -2.69 -18.12
C VAL A 186 12.83 -3.94 -17.45
N VAL A 187 11.94 -4.80 -16.96
CA VAL A 187 12.30 -5.99 -16.20
C VAL A 187 12.15 -7.23 -17.09
N TYR A 188 13.25 -7.94 -17.32
CA TYR A 188 13.26 -9.24 -17.98
C TYR A 188 13.30 -10.33 -16.92
N THR A 189 12.36 -11.28 -16.98
CA THR A 189 12.22 -12.35 -15.98
C THR A 189 12.28 -13.72 -16.63
N THR A 190 12.44 -14.76 -15.82
CA THR A 190 12.52 -16.16 -16.24
C THR A 190 11.17 -16.83 -16.48
N ILE A 191 10.09 -16.06 -16.66
CA ILE A 191 8.76 -16.64 -16.83
C ILE A 191 8.64 -17.26 -18.21
N ASP A 192 8.19 -18.52 -18.26
CA ASP A 192 7.77 -19.17 -19.48
C ASP A 192 6.24 -19.06 -19.58
N PRO A 193 5.69 -18.29 -20.55
CA PRO A 193 4.26 -18.11 -20.69
C PRO A 193 3.49 -19.42 -20.91
N VAL A 194 4.09 -20.37 -21.64
CA VAL A 194 3.43 -21.65 -21.95
C VAL A 194 3.31 -22.48 -20.68
N LEU A 195 4.39 -22.58 -19.90
CA LEU A 195 4.35 -23.31 -18.63
C LEU A 195 3.43 -22.64 -17.62
N GLN A 196 3.44 -21.31 -17.54
CA GLN A 196 2.56 -20.56 -16.62
C GLN A 196 1.08 -20.75 -16.98
N ASP A 197 0.73 -20.64 -18.27
CA ASP A 197 -0.65 -20.82 -18.74
C ASP A 197 -1.14 -22.25 -18.40
N ARG A 198 -0.30 -23.26 -18.61
CA ARG A 198 -0.62 -24.67 -18.26
C ARG A 198 -0.75 -24.91 -16.77
N ALA A 199 0.15 -24.36 -15.96
CA ALA A 199 0.07 -24.49 -14.51
C ALA A 199 -1.22 -23.87 -13.97
N GLN A 200 -1.60 -22.70 -14.49
CA GLN A 200 -2.83 -22.01 -14.09
C GLN A 200 -4.08 -22.79 -14.50
N GLU A 201 -4.12 -23.32 -15.73
CA GLU A 201 -5.20 -24.20 -16.21
C GLU A 201 -5.40 -25.42 -15.28
N LEU A 202 -4.31 -26.10 -14.92
CA LEU A 202 -4.35 -27.28 -14.03
C LEU A 202 -4.87 -26.94 -12.63
N VAL A 203 -4.39 -25.84 -12.03
CA VAL A 203 -4.84 -25.40 -10.70
C VAL A 203 -6.31 -25.01 -10.73
N THR A 204 -6.75 -24.23 -11.73
CA THR A 204 -8.16 -23.83 -11.86
C THR A 204 -9.08 -25.03 -12.04
N THR A 205 -8.68 -25.99 -12.87
CA THR A 205 -9.44 -27.23 -13.10
C THR A 205 -9.52 -28.06 -11.83
N GLN A 206 -8.42 -28.20 -11.10
CA GLN A 206 -8.37 -28.98 -9.87
C GLN A 206 -9.18 -28.32 -8.74
N VAL A 207 -9.11 -27.00 -8.59
CA VAL A 207 -9.93 -26.28 -7.60
C VAL A 207 -11.41 -26.41 -7.92
N ALA A 208 -11.81 -26.27 -9.20
CA ALA A 208 -13.20 -26.47 -9.62
C ALA A 208 -13.70 -27.89 -9.29
N SER A 209 -12.90 -28.92 -9.57
CA SER A 209 -13.28 -30.30 -9.25
C SER A 209 -13.36 -30.58 -7.74
N MET A 210 -12.57 -29.89 -6.92
CA MET A 210 -12.68 -29.99 -5.45
C MET A 210 -13.93 -29.30 -4.90
N VAL A 211 -14.37 -28.19 -5.49
CA VAL A 211 -15.60 -27.50 -5.09
C VAL A 211 -16.82 -28.41 -5.33
N ASP A 212 -16.89 -29.08 -6.47
CA ASP A 212 -17.97 -30.02 -6.78
C ASP A 212 -17.99 -31.24 -5.83
N ASN A 213 -16.81 -31.72 -5.44
CA ASN A 213 -16.66 -32.84 -4.51
C ASN A 213 -16.95 -32.47 -3.04
N ASN A 214 -16.90 -31.19 -2.67
CA ASN A 214 -17.08 -30.74 -1.28
C ASN A 214 -18.55 -30.46 -0.90
N THR A 215 -19.52 -30.87 -1.72
CA THR A 215 -20.96 -30.79 -1.43
C THR A 215 -21.43 -31.68 -0.25
N LYS A 216 -20.50 -32.28 0.52
CA LYS A 216 -20.79 -33.08 1.74
C LYS A 216 -20.05 -32.65 3.01
N MET A 217 -19.36 -31.51 3.02
CA MET A 217 -18.89 -30.88 4.27
C MET A 217 -19.40 -29.44 4.38
N VAL A 218 -20.73 -29.30 4.40
CA VAL A 218 -21.39 -28.02 4.70
C VAL A 218 -21.86 -28.06 6.17
N HIS A 219 -21.07 -27.48 7.07
CA HIS A 219 -21.59 -26.96 8.33
C HIS A 219 -21.09 -25.51 8.49
N TRP A 220 -22.02 -24.58 8.24
CA TRP A 220 -22.01 -23.14 8.47
C TRP A 220 -21.00 -22.27 7.73
N LEU A 221 -21.48 -21.65 6.64
CA LEU A 221 -21.48 -20.19 6.60
C LEU A 221 -22.74 -19.73 5.85
N HIS A 222 -23.63 -19.06 6.57
CA HIS A 222 -24.82 -18.42 6.02
C HIS A 222 -24.37 -17.33 5.04
N CYS A 223 -24.55 -17.57 3.74
CA CYS A 223 -24.54 -16.51 2.73
C CYS A 223 -25.98 -16.36 2.23
N ASN A 224 -26.66 -15.32 2.69
CA ASN A 224 -27.95 -14.90 2.17
C ASN A 224 -27.79 -14.39 0.73
N LEU A 225 -28.01 -15.25 -0.25
CA LEU A 225 -28.32 -14.86 -1.62
C LEU A 225 -29.83 -14.84 -1.77
N LEU A 226 -30.41 -13.64 -1.80
CA LEU A 226 -31.80 -13.44 -2.24
C LEU A 226 -31.88 -13.64 -3.77
N PRO A 227 -32.91 -14.34 -4.29
CA PRO A 227 -33.05 -14.60 -5.72
C PRO A 227 -33.80 -13.47 -6.42
N GLY A 228 -33.34 -13.09 -7.62
CA GLY A 228 -33.93 -11.97 -8.36
C GLY A 228 -33.68 -11.95 -9.87
N LYS A 229 -34.28 -12.93 -10.56
CA LYS A 229 -34.80 -12.88 -11.95
C LYS A 229 -33.85 -12.65 -13.14
N LEU A 230 -33.65 -13.75 -13.87
CA LEU A 230 -33.69 -13.83 -15.34
C LEU A 230 -34.75 -12.90 -15.95
N LEU A 231 -34.41 -12.23 -17.06
CA LEU A 231 -35.26 -12.11 -18.26
C LEU A 231 -34.44 -11.53 -19.44
N GLN A 232 -34.32 -12.37 -20.49
CA GLN A 232 -33.96 -12.13 -21.90
C GLN A 232 -32.56 -11.65 -22.27
#